data_AF-A0A101DY60-F1
#
_entry.id   AF-A0A101DY60-F1
#
_cell.length_a   1.000
_cell.length_b   1.000
_cell.length_c   1.000
_cell.angle_alpha   90.00
_cell.angle_beta   90.00
_cell.angle_gamma   90.00
#
_symmetry.space_group_name_H-M   'P 1'
#
loop_
_entity.id
_entity.type
_entity.pdbx_description
1 polymer ?
#
loop_
_entity_poly.entity_id
_entity_poly.type
_entity_poly.pdbx_seq_one_letter_code
_entity_poly.pdbx_strand_id
1 'polypeptide(L)'
;SSIDKFAQLLYKAVRKFNEKKAEKYSSTFSRELRRFREATIKMLSDSPSGILVLYLVTLVMWSASFAIPSVILVALGYDAYFLYSYTAQLIIVIVSLVPLTPGSSGIAEVSMAYLYSNFVPTNVLGVLVGLWRLITYHTNIFFGAISVNYSLIKSKFVKNQLT
;
A
#
# COMPACT_ATOMS: atom_id res chain seq x y z
N SER A 1 11.65 4.05 26.55
CA SER A 1 11.17 4.77 25.34
C SER A 1 9.89 4.14 24.82
N SER A 2 9.05 4.84 24.03
CA SER A 2 7.89 4.24 23.35
C SER A 2 8.30 3.04 22.47
N ILE A 3 9.47 3.15 21.85
CA ILE A 3 10.10 2.10 21.03
C ILE A 3 10.32 0.81 21.83
N ASP A 4 10.84 0.91 23.05
CA ASP A 4 11.15 -0.28 23.86
C ASP A 4 9.88 -1.00 24.33
N LYS A 5 8.77 -0.26 24.54
CA LYS A 5 7.46 -0.87 24.86
C LYS A 5 6.93 -1.71 23.70
N PHE A 6 7.02 -1.21 22.47
CA PHE A 6 6.63 -1.97 21.27
C PHE A 6 7.54 -3.18 21.05
N ALA A 7 8.85 -3.01 21.24
CA ALA A 7 9.81 -4.10 21.16
C ALA A 7 9.49 -5.24 22.13
N GLN A 8 9.12 -4.89 23.37
CA GLN A 8 8.71 -5.87 24.38
C GLN A 8 7.38 -6.54 24.07
N LEU A 9 6.42 -5.80 23.47
CA LEU A 9 5.13 -6.36 23.06
C LEU A 9 5.32 -7.39 21.93
N LEU A 10 6.13 -7.06 20.94
CA LEU A 10 6.52 -7.98 19.86
C LEU A 10 7.29 -9.19 20.43
N TYR A 11 8.24 -8.97 21.34
CA TYR A 11 8.97 -10.04 22.01
C TYR A 11 8.03 -11.01 22.73
N LYS A 12 7.10 -10.51 23.55
CA LYS A 12 6.12 -11.35 24.26
C LYS A 12 5.21 -12.14 23.31
N ALA A 13 4.75 -11.51 22.22
CA ALA A 13 3.92 -12.15 21.22
C ALA A 13 4.64 -13.29 20.48
N VAL A 14 5.91 -13.07 20.09
CA VAL A 14 6.69 -14.04 19.29
C VAL A 14 7.36 -15.10 20.17
N ARG A 15 7.71 -14.77 21.43
CA ARG A 15 8.30 -15.72 22.39
C ARG A 15 7.40 -16.92 22.65
N LYS A 16 6.08 -16.73 22.59
CA LYS A 16 5.09 -17.81 22.74
C LYS A 16 5.27 -18.93 21.70
N PHE A 17 5.88 -18.63 20.55
CA PHE A 17 6.14 -19.59 19.48
C PHE A 17 7.61 -20.00 19.38
N ASN A 18 8.57 -19.08 19.53
CA ASN A 18 10.00 -19.39 19.44
C ASN A 18 10.89 -18.29 20.06
N GLU A 19 11.65 -18.64 21.10
CA GLU A 19 12.44 -17.69 21.91
C GLU A 19 13.64 -17.10 21.15
N LYS A 20 14.41 -17.91 20.42
CA LYS A 20 15.55 -17.43 19.61
C LYS A 20 15.12 -16.51 18.46
N LYS A 21 13.96 -16.80 17.85
CA LYS A 21 13.39 -15.92 16.81
C LYS A 21 12.85 -14.62 17.42
N ALA A 22 12.24 -14.67 18.60
CA ALA A 22 11.67 -13.49 19.27
C ALA A 22 12.72 -12.42 19.55
N GLU A 23 13.90 -12.82 20.04
CA GLU A 23 15.00 -11.90 20.33
C GLU A 23 15.56 -11.25 19.05
N LYS A 24 15.74 -12.04 17.98
CA LYS A 24 16.19 -11.54 16.67
C LYS A 24 15.17 -10.58 16.04
N TYR A 25 13.88 -10.91 16.08
CA TYR A 25 12.83 -10.05 15.51
C TYR A 25 12.65 -8.78 16.31
N SER A 26 12.64 -8.84 17.64
CA SER A 26 12.47 -7.67 18.50
C SER A 26 13.65 -6.69 18.37
N SER A 27 14.88 -7.19 18.35
CA SER A 27 16.07 -6.34 18.16
C SER A 27 16.15 -5.71 16.77
N THR A 28 15.83 -6.49 15.72
CA THR A 28 15.73 -5.96 14.35
C THR A 28 14.63 -4.92 14.23
N PHE A 29 13.43 -5.22 14.72
CA PHE A 29 12.30 -4.30 14.73
C PHE A 29 12.63 -3.00 15.45
N SER A 30 13.23 -3.07 16.64
CA SER A 30 13.65 -1.88 17.40
C SER A 30 14.65 -1.01 16.63
N ARG A 31 15.60 -1.65 15.94
CA ARG A 31 16.59 -0.96 15.13
C ARG A 31 15.95 -0.26 13.93
N GLU A 32 15.06 -0.94 13.21
CA GLU A 32 14.34 -0.35 12.09
C GLU A 32 13.43 0.80 12.55
N LEU A 33 12.77 0.66 13.70
CA LEU A 33 11.91 1.72 14.26
C LEU A 33 12.72 2.97 14.67
N ARG A 34 13.92 2.78 15.22
CA ARG A 34 14.85 3.89 15.53
C ARG A 34 15.31 4.59 14.25
N ARG A 35 15.74 3.82 13.24
CA ARG A 35 16.12 4.36 11.92
C ARG A 35 14.98 5.13 11.26
N PHE A 36 13.76 4.58 11.29
CA PHE A 36 12.57 5.24 10.76
C PHE A 36 12.32 6.57 11.48
N ARG A 37 12.41 6.59 12.82
CA ARG A 37 12.25 7.82 13.60
C ARG A 37 13.31 8.86 13.26
N GLU A 38 14.57 8.47 13.19
CA GLU A 38 15.68 9.37 12.84
C GLU A 38 15.53 9.93 11.42
N ALA A 39 15.19 9.09 10.45
CA ALA A 39 14.92 9.50 9.08
C ALA A 39 13.70 10.45 8.99
N THR A 40 12.64 10.17 9.75
CA THR A 40 11.44 11.01 9.81
C THR A 40 11.75 12.39 10.37
N ILE A 41 12.48 12.46 11.49
CA ILE A 41 12.90 13.73 12.09
C ILE A 41 13.81 14.50 11.13
N LYS A 42 14.75 13.83 10.46
CA LYS A 42 15.62 14.46 9.47
C LYS A 42 14.82 15.03 8.29
N MET A 43 13.88 14.26 7.75
CA MET A 43 13.00 14.70 6.66
C MET A 43 12.14 15.91 7.06
N LEU A 44 11.62 15.92 8.29
CA LEU A 44 10.87 17.05 8.86
C LEU A 44 11.72 18.31 9.08
N SER A 45 13.00 18.13 9.38
CA SER A 45 13.90 19.25 9.69
C SER A 45 14.50 19.90 8.44
N ASP A 46 14.74 19.13 7.38
CA ASP A 46 15.43 19.63 6.17
C ASP A 46 14.50 20.42 5.22
N SER A 47 13.21 20.08 5.10
CA SER A 47 12.31 20.78 4.14
C SER A 47 10.82 20.66 4.51
N PRO A 48 10.25 21.62 5.26
CA PRO A 48 8.82 21.61 5.58
C PRO A 48 7.94 21.80 4.34
N SER A 49 8.40 22.56 3.33
CA SER A 49 7.69 22.71 2.05
C SER A 49 7.70 21.41 1.23
N GLY A 50 8.80 20.65 1.28
CA GLY A 50 8.89 19.32 0.65
C GLY A 50 7.88 18.33 1.21
N ILE A 51 7.59 18.39 2.51
CA ILE A 51 6.59 17.53 3.15
C ILE A 51 5.18 17.88 2.72
N LEU A 52 4.85 19.18 2.60
CA LEU A 52 3.54 19.58 2.10
C LEU A 52 3.32 19.09 0.67
N VAL A 53 4.32 19.23 -0.20
CA VAL A 53 4.27 18.69 -1.57
C VAL A 53 4.10 17.18 -1.54
N LEU A 54 4.87 16.45 -0.74
CA LEU A 54 4.76 15.00 -0.61
C LEU A 54 3.35 14.58 -0.16
N TYR A 55 2.79 15.28 0.81
CA TYR A 55 1.44 15.02 1.32
C TYR A 55 0.38 15.26 0.24
N LEU A 56 0.46 16.38 -0.48
CA LEU A 56 -0.47 16.70 -1.57
C LEU A 56 -0.37 15.69 -2.72
N VAL A 57 0.85 15.35 -3.14
CA VAL A 57 1.07 14.32 -4.18
C VAL A 57 0.50 12.98 -3.74
N THR A 58 0.70 12.61 -2.47
CA THR A 58 0.14 11.38 -1.90
C THR A 58 -1.38 11.42 -1.91
N LEU A 59 -2.00 12.52 -1.47
CA LEU A 59 -3.45 12.69 -1.52
C LEU A 59 -4.00 12.56 -2.95
N VAL A 60 -3.40 13.26 -3.91
CA VAL A 60 -3.83 13.21 -5.32
C VAL A 60 -3.68 11.79 -5.88
N MET A 61 -2.59 11.11 -5.58
CA MET A 61 -2.35 9.72 -5.99
C MET A 61 -3.43 8.78 -5.43
N TRP A 62 -3.77 8.92 -4.15
CA TRP A 62 -4.83 8.13 -3.51
C TRP A 62 -6.21 8.47 -4.07
N SER A 63 -6.54 9.76 -4.23
CA SER A 63 -7.81 10.19 -4.80
C SER A 63 -8.00 9.69 -6.23
N ALA A 64 -6.96 9.74 -7.06
CA ALA A 64 -6.99 9.16 -8.40
C ALA A 64 -7.21 7.64 -8.35
N SER A 65 -6.54 6.94 -7.42
CA SER A 65 -6.71 5.50 -7.23
C SER A 65 -8.13 5.12 -6.80
N PHE A 66 -8.76 5.93 -5.93
CA PHE A 66 -10.13 5.71 -5.46
C PHE A 66 -11.20 6.02 -6.52
N ALA A 67 -10.86 6.82 -7.54
CA ALA A 67 -11.74 7.09 -8.66
C ALA A 67 -11.80 5.94 -9.69
N ILE A 68 -10.81 5.04 -9.70
CA ILE A 68 -10.72 3.95 -10.69
C ILE A 68 -12.00 3.09 -10.76
N PRO A 69 -12.56 2.59 -9.64
CA PRO A 69 -13.80 1.81 -9.69
C PRO A 69 -14.98 2.59 -10.28
N SER A 70 -15.10 3.88 -9.96
CA SER A 70 -16.15 4.76 -10.52
C SER A 70 -16.00 4.92 -12.02
N VAL A 71 -14.77 5.09 -12.51
CA VAL A 71 -14.50 5.17 -13.96
C VAL A 71 -14.83 3.85 -14.65
N ILE A 72 -14.53 2.70 -14.02
CA ILE A 72 -14.90 1.38 -14.56
C ILE A 72 -16.43 1.25 -14.63
N LEU A 73 -17.17 1.69 -13.60
CA LEU A 73 -18.64 1.65 -13.61
C LEU A 73 -19.23 2.49 -14.74
N VAL A 74 -18.71 3.71 -14.96
CA VAL A 74 -19.11 4.56 -16.09
C VAL A 74 -18.82 3.87 -17.43
N ALA A 75 -17.66 3.24 -17.57
CA ALA A 75 -17.30 2.50 -18.78
C ALA A 75 -18.22 1.29 -19.04
N LEU A 76 -18.79 0.71 -17.98
CA LEU A 76 -19.78 -0.37 -18.07
C LEU A 76 -21.23 0.14 -18.27
N GLY A 77 -21.44 1.45 -18.38
CA GLY A 77 -22.75 2.07 -18.59
C GLY A 77 -23.56 2.31 -17.32
N TYR A 78 -22.93 2.30 -16.14
CA TYR A 78 -23.55 2.60 -14.85
C TYR A 78 -23.18 4.00 -14.37
N ASP A 79 -23.91 4.51 -13.39
CA ASP A 79 -23.54 5.75 -12.71
C ASP A 79 -22.17 5.61 -12.04
N ALA A 80 -21.43 6.71 -11.97
CA ALA A 80 -20.08 6.72 -11.41
C ALA A 80 -20.05 6.41 -9.90
N TYR A 81 -21.13 6.73 -9.18
CA TYR A 81 -21.23 6.60 -7.72
C TYR A 81 -19.98 7.11 -6.97
N PHE A 82 -19.38 8.22 -7.41
CA PHE A 82 -18.06 8.70 -6.93
C PHE A 82 -17.94 8.74 -5.40
N LEU A 83 -18.94 9.32 -4.71
CA LEU A 83 -18.90 9.45 -3.25
C LEU A 83 -18.99 8.09 -2.53
N TYR A 84 -19.85 7.19 -3.03
CA TYR A 84 -19.97 5.83 -2.51
C TYR A 84 -18.68 5.02 -2.75
N SER A 85 -18.14 5.10 -3.96
CA SER A 85 -16.89 4.46 -4.33
C SER A 85 -15.71 4.96 -3.50
N TYR A 86 -15.59 6.28 -3.30
CA TYR A 86 -14.53 6.87 -2.49
C TYR A 86 -14.61 6.39 -1.03
N THR A 87 -15.82 6.39 -0.46
CA THR A 87 -16.06 5.93 0.91
C THR A 87 -15.76 4.44 1.05
N ALA A 88 -16.21 3.61 0.11
CA ALA A 88 -15.93 2.18 0.10
C ALA A 88 -14.42 1.90 0.01
N GLN A 89 -13.70 2.62 -0.85
CA GLN A 89 -12.26 2.48 -0.99
C GLN A 89 -11.50 2.88 0.28
N LEU A 90 -11.93 3.94 1.00
CA LEU A 90 -11.37 4.28 2.30
C LEU A 90 -11.53 3.14 3.33
N ILE A 91 -12.71 2.53 3.40
CA ILE A 91 -12.96 1.40 4.29
C ILE A 91 -12.07 0.21 3.91
N ILE A 92 -11.96 -0.11 2.62
CA ILE A 92 -11.11 -1.19 2.12
C ILE A 92 -9.65 -0.96 2.51
N VAL A 93 -9.13 0.27 2.37
CA VAL A 93 -7.77 0.62 2.79
C VAL A 93 -7.58 0.36 4.28
N ILE A 94 -8.48 0.85 5.13
CA ILE A 94 -8.41 0.67 6.58
C ILE A 94 -8.42 -0.81 6.95
N VAL A 95 -9.34 -1.59 6.39
CA VAL A 95 -9.44 -3.03 6.63
C VAL A 95 -8.18 -3.77 6.15
N SER A 96 -7.58 -3.31 5.05
CA SER A 96 -6.35 -3.90 4.49
C SER A 96 -5.08 -3.57 5.30
N LEU A 97 -5.11 -2.57 6.19
CA LEU A 97 -3.99 -2.27 7.09
C LEU A 97 -3.77 -3.36 8.14
N VAL A 98 -4.78 -4.21 8.40
CA VAL A 98 -4.62 -5.33 9.31
C VAL A 98 -3.83 -6.43 8.60
N PRO A 99 -2.64 -6.81 9.09
CA PRO A 99 -1.75 -7.76 8.40
C PRO A 99 -2.22 -9.21 8.60
N LEU A 100 -3.48 -9.50 8.28
CA LEU A 100 -4.09 -10.82 8.47
C LEU A 100 -3.77 -11.78 7.32
N THR A 101 -3.40 -11.30 6.13
CA THR A 101 -3.06 -12.14 4.98
C THR A 101 -1.76 -11.70 4.30
N PRO A 102 -0.83 -12.62 3.98
CA PRO A 102 0.35 -12.27 3.19
C PRO A 102 -0.12 -11.78 1.81
N GLY A 103 0.14 -10.51 1.51
CA GLY A 103 -0.21 -9.86 0.25
C GLY A 103 -1.55 -9.11 0.20
N SER A 104 -2.34 -9.07 1.29
CA SER A 104 -3.61 -8.33 1.46
C SER A 104 -4.70 -8.44 0.37
N SER A 105 -4.48 -9.23 -0.70
CA SER A 105 -5.37 -9.26 -1.87
C SER A 105 -6.72 -9.87 -1.57
N GLY A 106 -6.77 -10.99 -0.83
CA GLY A 106 -8.05 -11.67 -0.55
C GLY A 106 -9.02 -10.82 0.26
N ILE A 107 -8.52 -10.09 1.28
CA ILE A 107 -9.35 -9.21 2.10
C ILE A 107 -9.90 -8.07 1.25
N ALA A 108 -9.06 -7.43 0.44
CA ALA A 108 -9.49 -6.31 -0.39
C ALA A 108 -10.48 -6.72 -1.50
N GLU A 109 -10.39 -7.94 -2.06
CA GLU A 109 -11.39 -8.45 -3.01
C GLU A 109 -12.75 -8.69 -2.34
N VAL A 110 -12.75 -9.37 -1.20
CA VAL A 110 -13.97 -9.67 -0.45
C VAL A 110 -14.62 -8.38 0.06
N SER A 111 -13.82 -7.46 0.62
CA SER A 111 -14.32 -6.16 1.07
C SER A 111 -14.88 -5.33 -0.08
N MET A 112 -14.25 -5.35 -1.25
CA MET A 112 -14.78 -4.63 -2.41
C MET A 112 -16.10 -5.23 -2.90
N ALA A 113 -16.16 -6.55 -3.09
CA ALA A 113 -17.39 -7.23 -3.51
C ALA A 113 -18.53 -6.98 -2.50
N TYR A 114 -18.23 -7.03 -1.20
CA TYR A 114 -19.20 -6.80 -0.14
C TYR A 114 -19.69 -5.34 -0.08
N LEU A 115 -18.80 -4.36 -0.20
CA LEU A 115 -19.20 -2.95 -0.10
C LEU A 115 -19.94 -2.49 -1.36
N TYR A 116 -19.46 -2.88 -2.56
CA TYR A 116 -20.07 -2.47 -3.82
C TYR A 116 -21.40 -3.16 -4.08
N SER A 117 -21.67 -4.34 -3.51
CA SER A 117 -22.99 -4.99 -3.66
C SER A 117 -24.15 -4.20 -3.08
N ASN A 118 -23.88 -3.21 -2.20
CA ASN A 118 -24.92 -2.35 -1.62
C ASN A 118 -25.47 -1.30 -2.61
N PHE A 119 -24.72 -0.98 -3.67
CA PHE A 119 -25.10 0.09 -4.61
C PHE A 119 -24.83 -0.24 -6.08
N VAL A 120 -24.27 -1.41 -6.38
CA VAL A 120 -24.00 -1.90 -7.74
C VAL A 120 -24.68 -3.26 -7.95
N PRO A 121 -25.35 -3.49 -9.08
CA PRO A 121 -25.96 -4.78 -9.40
C PRO A 121 -24.98 -5.97 -9.41
N THR A 122 -25.42 -7.10 -8.85
CA THR A 122 -24.57 -8.29 -8.67
C THR A 122 -23.98 -8.85 -9.96
N ASN A 123 -24.67 -8.69 -11.10
CA ASN A 123 -24.21 -9.17 -12.41
C ASN A 123 -22.93 -8.48 -12.89
N VAL A 124 -22.61 -7.27 -12.41
CA VAL A 124 -21.40 -6.54 -12.81
C VAL A 124 -20.32 -6.48 -11.73
N LEU A 125 -20.61 -6.91 -10.50
CA LEU A 125 -19.63 -6.91 -9.40
C LEU A 125 -18.39 -7.75 -9.72
N GLY A 126 -18.56 -8.94 -10.28
CA GLY A 126 -17.44 -9.81 -10.63
C GLY A 126 -16.52 -9.16 -11.67
N VAL A 127 -17.10 -8.54 -12.69
CA VAL A 127 -16.37 -7.81 -13.74
C VAL A 127 -15.68 -6.58 -13.15
N LEU A 128 -16.36 -5.82 -12.30
CA LEU A 128 -15.81 -4.64 -11.64
C LEU A 128 -14.59 -4.98 -10.78
N VAL A 129 -14.70 -5.98 -9.90
CA VAL A 129 -13.59 -6.43 -9.03
C VAL A 129 -12.41 -6.93 -9.87
N GLY A 130 -12.70 -7.71 -10.93
CA GLY A 130 -11.69 -8.20 -11.86
C GLY A 130 -10.96 -7.08 -12.59
N LEU A 131 -11.68 -6.15 -13.23
CA LEU A 131 -11.10 -5.02 -13.94
C LEU A 131 -10.32 -4.09 -13.01
N TRP A 132 -10.86 -3.82 -11.82
CA TRP A 132 -10.16 -3.04 -10.80
C TRP A 132 -8.82 -3.69 -10.41
N ARG A 133 -8.78 -5.02 -10.23
CA ARG A 133 -7.53 -5.75 -9.97
C ARG A 133 -6.58 -5.77 -11.14
N LEU A 134 -7.09 -5.88 -12.36
CA LEU A 134 -6.26 -5.78 -13.56
C LEU A 134 -5.59 -4.39 -13.61
N ILE A 135 -6.37 -3.33 -13.45
CA ILE A 135 -5.84 -1.96 -13.54
C ILE A 135 -4.94 -1.61 -12.35
N THR A 136 -5.35 -1.86 -11.12
CA THR A 136 -4.58 -1.43 -9.93
C THR A 136 -3.39 -2.32 -9.62
N TYR A 137 -3.49 -3.63 -9.86
CA TYR A 137 -2.45 -4.57 -9.50
C TYR A 137 -1.47 -4.80 -10.67
N HIS A 138 -1.97 -4.95 -11.91
CA HIS A 138 -1.10 -5.33 -13.03
C HIS A 138 -0.38 -4.11 -13.63
N THR A 139 -0.99 -2.92 -13.61
CA THR A 139 -0.30 -1.69 -14.02
C THR A 139 0.90 -1.39 -13.12
N ASN A 140 0.77 -1.60 -11.81
CA ASN A 140 1.87 -1.45 -10.86
C ASN A 140 3.01 -2.45 -11.13
N ILE A 141 2.69 -3.69 -11.48
CA ILE A 141 3.69 -4.69 -11.88
C ILE A 141 4.39 -4.27 -13.18
N PHE A 142 3.64 -3.76 -14.17
CA PHE A 142 4.20 -3.34 -15.45
C PHE A 142 5.17 -2.15 -15.30
N PHE A 143 4.76 -1.09 -14.60
CA PHE A 143 5.65 0.05 -14.32
C PHE A 143 6.82 -0.34 -13.40
N GLY A 144 6.60 -1.22 -12.43
CA GLY A 144 7.66 -1.78 -11.60
C GLY A 144 8.71 -2.52 -12.42
N ALA A 145 8.29 -3.37 -13.35
CA ALA A 145 9.18 -4.11 -14.24
C ALA A 145 9.99 -3.19 -15.16
N ILE A 146 9.36 -2.15 -15.73
CA ILE A 146 10.05 -1.16 -16.56
C ILE A 146 11.08 -0.38 -15.74
N SER A 147 10.73 0.06 -14.53
CA SER A 147 11.63 0.81 -13.64
C SER A 147 12.87 -0.01 -13.27
N VAL A 148 12.68 -1.29 -12.92
CA VAL A 148 13.80 -2.20 -12.62
C VAL A 148 14.69 -2.40 -13.86
N ASN A 149 14.10 -2.62 -15.03
CA ASN A 149 14.85 -2.80 -16.26
C ASN A 149 15.67 -1.54 -16.62
N TYR A 150 15.08 -0.35 -16.49
CA TYR A 150 15.77 0.91 -16.72
C TYR A 150 16.93 1.15 -15.73
N SER A 151 16.74 0.85 -14.44
CA SER A 151 17.78 0.95 -13.41
C SER A 151 18.93 -0.04 -13.63
N LEU A 152 18.62 -1.26 -14.07
CA LEU A 152 19.62 -2.28 -14.41
C LEU A 152 20.44 -1.90 -15.64
N ILE A 153 19.81 -1.37 -16.68
CA ILE A 153 20.51 -0.88 -17.88
C ILE A 153 21.39 0.31 -17.52
N LYS A 154 20.87 1.28 -16.75
CA LYS A 154 21.64 2.45 -16.31
C LYS A 154 22.83 2.07 -15.43
N SER A 155 22.66 1.14 -14.49
CA SER A 155 23.76 0.69 -13.62
C SER A 155 24.84 -0.09 -14.38
N LYS A 156 24.47 -0.91 -15.37
CA LYS A 156 25.44 -1.55 -16.29
C LYS A 156 26.21 -0.51 -17.10
N PHE A 157 25.55 0.51 -17.64
CA PHE A 157 26.19 1.58 -18.42
C PHE A 157 27.20 2.39 -17.60
N VAL A 158 26.84 2.76 -16.36
CA VAL A 158 27.73 3.51 -15.46
C VAL A 158 28.94 2.68 -15.05
N LYS A 159 28.77 1.37 -14.83
CA LYS A 159 29.87 0.48 -14.43
C LYS A 159 30.86 0.23 -15.57
N ASN A 160 30.39 0.18 -16.82
CA ASN A 160 31.23 -0.04 -18.00
C ASN A 160 32.03 1.21 -18.43
N GLN A 161 31.75 2.38 -17.84
CA GLN A 161 32.49 3.63 -18.06
C GLN A 161 33.59 3.86 -17.02
N LEU A 162 33.65 3.05 -15.96
CA LEU A 162 34.60 3.14 -14.85
C LEU A 162 35.69 2.03 -14.88
N THR A 163 35.71 1.22 -15.93
CA THR A 163 36.71 0.20 -16.28
C THR A 163 37.26 0.49 -17.65
#